data_AF-A0A538NWY9-F1
#
_entry.id   AF-A0A538NWY9-F1
#
_cell.length_a   1.000
_cell.length_b   1.000
_cell.length_c   1.000
_cell.angle_alpha   90.00
_cell.angle_beta   90.00
_cell.angle_gamma   90.00
#
_symmetry.space_group_name_H-M   'P 1'
#
loop_
_entity.id
_entity.type
_entity.pdbx_description
1 polymer ?
#
loop_
_entity_poly.entity_id
_entity_poly.type
_entity_poly.pdbx_seq_one_letter_code
_entity_poly.pdbx_strand_id
1 'polypeptide(L)'
;MQADLVNAASSGAPTFIARPSDPRLAHWLKGYPPSVFSEPLYQSIELMERYSIDLAIDLLSRLDVTDQLGEWRSANELCHVLSFRPGFSFALAWILERLVETGCVEASANGNTRSYHLRRSPWQPELERLRAVGLSIDPANAASLDLLDHAASLYPAVASGEQSGDHSLFGPQGIPLWLKYFHNDNITYAVNNWVSAILAADRLSARPRLRILELGAGAGSASETLLRWFDQCGLLPQIERYVITEPNAFFRRRAQRDLTKQYPDLPLEWAALDLNLPWDTQGVDRGEFDLVYAVNVLHVSKNLLFGLNQARSTLTGDGWLVIGECLRPYVNQPIYPELMFQILESFTEVQTDPEIRPNPGFLTADHWRHAFARAGFERAEVAPDIDSIREIYPHFFTGAICGQNRATTNDVR
;
A
#
# COMPACT_ATOMS: atom_id res chain seq x y z
N MET A 1 48.84 -11.68 1.80
CA MET A 1 48.99 -11.75 0.33
C MET A 1 47.63 -11.37 -0.22
N GLN A 2 47.59 -10.32 -1.03
CA GLN A 2 46.39 -9.57 -1.44
C GLN A 2 45.22 -10.49 -1.82
N ALA A 3 44.09 -10.31 -1.14
CA ALA A 3 42.81 -10.74 -1.67
C ALA A 3 42.46 -9.76 -2.78
N ASP A 4 42.40 -10.28 -4.01
CA ASP A 4 41.86 -9.59 -5.17
C ASP A 4 40.38 -9.25 -4.90
N LEU A 5 40.14 -8.10 -4.27
CA LEU A 5 38.88 -7.39 -4.39
C LEU A 5 38.75 -7.04 -5.87
N VAL A 6 37.91 -7.82 -6.54
CA VAL A 6 37.50 -7.64 -7.92
C VAL A 6 37.21 -6.16 -8.14
N ASN A 7 38.08 -5.50 -8.91
CA ASN A 7 37.83 -4.22 -9.57
C ASN A 7 36.69 -4.44 -10.59
N ALA A 8 35.48 -4.67 -10.12
CA ALA A 8 34.29 -4.55 -10.92
C ALA A 8 34.11 -3.04 -11.14
N ALA A 9 34.42 -2.57 -12.35
CA ALA A 9 34.18 -1.18 -12.72
C ALA A 9 32.72 -0.83 -12.37
N SER A 10 32.54 0.19 -11.52
CA SER A 10 31.23 0.80 -11.27
C SER A 10 30.59 1.11 -12.63
N SER A 11 29.50 0.42 -12.95
CA SER A 11 28.68 0.78 -14.09
C SER A 11 28.03 2.12 -13.78
N GLY A 12 28.16 3.11 -14.66
CA GLY A 12 27.45 4.38 -14.50
C GLY A 12 25.96 4.15 -14.27
N ALA A 13 25.35 4.99 -13.42
CA ALA A 13 23.92 4.89 -13.11
C ALA A 13 23.10 4.88 -14.42
N PRO A 14 22.14 3.95 -14.58
CA PRO A 14 21.27 3.97 -15.76
C PRO A 14 20.58 5.33 -15.86
N THR A 15 20.54 5.95 -17.03
CA THR A 15 19.84 7.23 -17.17
C THR A 15 18.34 7.01 -17.06
N PHE A 16 17.68 7.70 -16.12
CA PHE A 16 16.22 7.73 -16.07
C PHE A 16 15.68 8.60 -17.22
N ILE A 17 14.71 8.06 -17.96
CA ILE A 17 14.02 8.76 -19.03
C ILE A 17 12.53 8.58 -18.77
N ALA A 18 11.82 9.68 -18.52
CA ALA A 18 10.36 9.68 -18.42
C ALA A 18 9.78 9.28 -19.79
N ARG A 19 9.35 8.03 -19.92
CA ARG A 19 8.76 7.50 -21.14
C ARG A 19 7.24 7.71 -21.13
N PRO A 20 6.61 7.85 -22.31
CA PRO A 20 5.16 7.84 -22.39
C PRO A 20 4.60 6.51 -21.87
N SER A 21 3.39 6.55 -21.31
CA SER A 21 2.63 5.35 -20.95
C SER A 21 2.44 4.40 -22.14
N ASP A 22 2.47 3.08 -21.87
CA ASP A 22 2.22 2.09 -22.93
C ASP A 22 0.78 2.28 -23.45
N PRO A 23 0.58 2.54 -24.77
CA PRO A 23 -0.75 2.81 -25.32
C PRO A 23 -1.77 1.69 -25.10
N ARG A 24 -1.32 0.45 -24.88
CA ARG A 24 -2.20 -0.69 -24.59
C ARG A 24 -2.91 -0.55 -23.24
N LEU A 25 -2.36 0.23 -22.29
CA LEU A 25 -3.01 0.49 -21.00
C LEU A 25 -4.38 1.16 -21.16
N ALA A 26 -4.55 2.00 -22.19
CA ALA A 26 -5.82 2.68 -22.47
C ALA A 26 -6.99 1.68 -22.66
N HIS A 27 -6.72 0.47 -23.16
CA HIS A 27 -7.75 -0.56 -23.31
C HIS A 27 -8.32 -1.01 -21.96
N TRP A 28 -7.45 -1.24 -20.97
CA TRP A 28 -7.79 -1.76 -19.65
C TRP A 28 -8.30 -0.66 -18.71
N LEU A 29 -7.93 0.60 -18.97
CA LEU A 29 -8.26 1.74 -18.12
C LEU A 29 -9.41 2.61 -18.65
N LYS A 30 -10.05 2.22 -19.76
CA LYS A 30 -11.15 2.98 -20.41
C LYS A 30 -12.37 3.27 -19.52
N GLY A 31 -12.56 2.51 -18.45
CA GLY A 31 -13.65 2.69 -17.48
C GLY A 31 -13.39 3.78 -16.45
N TYR A 32 -12.21 4.37 -16.44
CA TYR A 32 -11.79 5.37 -15.46
C TYR A 32 -11.66 6.76 -16.11
N PRO A 33 -11.93 7.84 -15.36
CA PRO A 33 -11.68 9.19 -15.86
C PRO A 33 -10.21 9.36 -16.28
N PRO A 34 -9.91 10.01 -17.42
CA PRO A 34 -8.52 10.22 -17.88
C PRO A 34 -7.63 10.96 -16.87
N SER A 35 -8.22 11.74 -15.96
CA SER A 35 -7.50 12.42 -14.88
C SER A 35 -6.98 11.47 -13.79
N VAL A 36 -7.57 10.27 -13.65
CA VAL A 36 -7.15 9.27 -12.65
C VAL A 36 -5.90 8.55 -13.13
N PHE A 37 -5.88 8.08 -14.38
CA PHE A 37 -4.74 7.43 -15.01
C PHE A 37 -4.13 8.33 -16.07
N SER A 38 -3.40 9.35 -15.60
CA SER A 38 -2.78 10.37 -16.44
C SER A 38 -1.34 10.02 -16.81
N GLU A 39 -0.83 10.66 -17.86
CA GLU A 39 0.58 10.54 -18.26
C GLU A 39 1.55 11.01 -17.15
N PRO A 40 1.31 12.15 -16.46
CA PRO A 40 2.10 12.51 -15.29
C PRO A 40 2.09 11.45 -14.19
N LEU A 41 0.94 10.81 -13.89
CA LEU A 41 0.90 9.72 -12.91
C LEU A 41 1.82 8.58 -13.32
N TYR A 42 1.73 8.11 -14.57
CA TYR A 42 2.57 7.02 -15.08
C TYR A 42 4.06 7.34 -14.91
N GLN A 43 4.49 8.52 -15.35
CA GLN A 43 5.88 8.96 -15.25
C GLN A 43 6.33 9.16 -13.80
N SER A 44 5.43 9.61 -12.93
CA SER A 44 5.69 9.73 -11.49
C SER A 44 5.90 8.38 -10.84
N ILE A 45 5.10 7.36 -11.16
CA ILE A 45 5.29 6.00 -10.61
C ILE A 45 6.62 5.41 -11.09
N GLU A 46 6.93 5.49 -12.40
CA GLU A 46 8.23 5.07 -12.95
C GLU A 46 9.40 5.73 -12.22
N LEU A 47 9.27 7.03 -11.94
CA LEU A 47 10.27 7.76 -11.19
C LEU A 47 10.37 7.28 -9.75
N MET A 48 9.26 7.10 -9.03
CA MET A 48 9.29 6.67 -7.63
C MET A 48 9.91 5.28 -7.48
N GLU A 49 9.61 4.37 -8.41
CA GLU A 49 10.26 3.06 -8.48
C GLU A 49 11.78 3.22 -8.64
N ARG A 50 12.23 4.03 -9.60
CA ARG A 50 13.66 4.31 -9.77
C ARG A 50 14.28 5.01 -8.55
N TYR A 51 13.59 5.99 -7.98
CA TYR A 51 14.04 6.71 -6.79
C TYR A 51 14.24 5.76 -5.61
N SER A 52 13.33 4.80 -5.44
CA SER A 52 13.40 3.80 -4.38
C SER A 52 14.56 2.82 -4.55
N ILE A 53 14.98 2.53 -5.79
CA ILE A 53 16.19 1.76 -6.08
C ILE A 53 17.44 2.54 -5.64
N ASP A 54 17.54 3.81 -6.01
CA ASP A 54 18.68 4.65 -5.63
C ASP A 54 18.73 4.87 -4.10
N LEU A 55 17.57 4.97 -3.43
CA LEU A 55 17.49 4.94 -1.96
C LEU A 55 17.95 3.60 -1.38
N ALA A 56 17.56 2.47 -1.97
CA ALA A 56 18.01 1.16 -1.52
C ALA A 56 19.54 1.01 -1.64
N ILE A 57 20.15 1.56 -2.71
CA ILE A 57 21.60 1.60 -2.88
C ILE A 57 22.27 2.49 -1.82
N ASP A 58 21.74 3.70 -1.58
CA ASP A 58 22.22 4.60 -0.50
C ASP A 58 22.16 3.90 0.86
N LEU A 59 21.04 3.25 1.16
CA LEU A 59 20.83 2.51 2.40
C LEU A 59 21.78 1.31 2.53
N LEU A 60 22.08 0.60 1.44
CA LEU A 60 23.05 -0.50 1.45
C LEU A 60 24.43 -0.03 1.93
N SER A 61 24.84 1.19 1.56
CA SER A 61 26.07 1.81 2.04
C SER A 61 25.95 2.29 3.48
N ARG A 62 24.86 2.97 3.86
CA ARG A 62 24.68 3.55 5.20
C ARG A 62 24.48 2.49 6.30
N LEU A 63 24.11 1.28 5.91
CA LEU A 63 23.93 0.13 6.79
C LEU A 63 25.12 -0.85 6.75
N ASP A 64 26.21 -0.51 6.05
CA ASP A 64 27.40 -1.36 5.92
C ASP A 64 27.11 -2.81 5.46
N VAL A 65 26.08 -3.00 4.64
CA VAL A 65 25.61 -4.32 4.20
C VAL A 65 26.48 -4.89 3.07
N THR A 66 27.00 -4.02 2.20
CA THR A 66 27.70 -4.39 0.97
C THR A 66 28.83 -5.39 1.22
N ASP A 67 29.64 -5.16 2.25
CA ASP A 67 30.81 -5.99 2.57
C ASP A 67 30.43 -7.40 3.07
N GLN A 68 29.19 -7.57 3.56
CA GLN A 68 28.69 -8.86 4.05
C GLN A 68 28.13 -9.74 2.93
N LEU A 69 27.91 -9.19 1.74
CA LEU A 69 27.30 -9.89 0.60
C LEU A 69 28.31 -10.61 -0.31
N GLY A 70 29.60 -10.69 0.09
CA GLY A 70 30.59 -11.52 -0.60
C GLY A 70 30.36 -13.03 -0.44
N GLU A 71 29.51 -13.42 0.51
CA GLU A 71 29.00 -14.79 0.67
C GLU A 71 27.46 -14.77 0.54
N TRP A 72 26.88 -15.93 0.24
CA TRP A 72 25.42 -16.08 0.22
C TRP A 72 24.85 -15.93 1.63
N ARG A 73 24.04 -14.89 1.87
CA ARG A 73 23.41 -14.63 3.17
C ARG A 73 21.94 -14.25 3.02
N SER A 74 21.10 -14.75 3.90
CA SER A 74 19.72 -14.30 4.07
C SER A 74 19.66 -12.98 4.83
N ALA A 75 18.54 -12.26 4.72
CA ALA A 75 18.32 -11.03 5.49
C ALA A 75 18.43 -11.24 7.01
N ASN A 76 17.98 -12.39 7.52
CA ASN A 76 18.12 -12.75 8.93
C ASN A 76 19.58 -12.93 9.36
N GLU A 77 20.39 -13.62 8.54
CA GLU A 77 21.81 -13.79 8.81
C GLU A 77 22.56 -12.46 8.77
N LEU A 78 22.21 -11.58 7.82
CA LEU A 78 22.78 -10.23 7.75
C LEU A 78 22.42 -9.40 8.98
N CYS A 79 21.16 -9.42 9.44
CA CYS A 79 20.77 -8.77 10.69
C CYS A 79 21.60 -9.28 11.87
N HIS A 80 21.83 -10.59 11.97
CA HIS A 80 22.66 -11.15 13.04
C HIS A 80 24.11 -10.68 12.96
N VAL A 81 24.74 -10.74 11.79
CA VAL A 81 26.16 -10.34 11.60
C VAL A 81 26.37 -8.84 11.83
N LEU A 82 25.43 -8.01 11.38
CA LEU A 82 25.47 -6.55 11.53
C LEU A 82 24.91 -6.07 12.88
N SER A 83 24.51 -6.99 13.77
CA SER A 83 23.89 -6.68 15.07
C SER A 83 22.65 -5.80 14.97
N PHE A 84 21.88 -5.94 13.89
CA PHE A 84 20.58 -5.30 13.74
C PHE A 84 19.50 -6.04 14.53
N ARG A 85 18.42 -5.33 14.85
CA ARG A 85 17.23 -5.95 15.43
C ARG A 85 16.65 -7.02 14.49
N PRO A 86 16.20 -8.19 14.98
CA PRO A 86 15.65 -9.24 14.13
C PRO A 86 14.50 -8.80 13.21
N GLY A 87 13.62 -7.91 13.71
CA GLY A 87 12.50 -7.36 12.94
C GLY A 87 12.93 -6.51 11.73
N PHE A 88 14.17 -6.01 11.70
CA PHE A 88 14.70 -5.24 10.58
C PHE A 88 14.96 -6.11 9.33
N SER A 89 14.89 -7.43 9.45
CA SER A 89 15.06 -8.37 8.34
C SER A 89 14.08 -8.13 7.18
N PHE A 90 12.87 -7.63 7.44
CA PHE A 90 11.91 -7.28 6.39
C PHE A 90 12.36 -6.07 5.56
N ALA A 91 12.78 -4.99 6.23
CA ALA A 91 13.35 -3.82 5.57
C ALA A 91 14.62 -4.17 4.79
N LEU A 92 15.48 -5.01 5.36
CA LEU A 92 16.70 -5.46 4.70
C LEU A 92 16.40 -6.36 3.48
N ALA A 93 15.44 -7.28 3.59
CA ALA A 93 15.00 -8.08 2.45
C ALA A 93 14.47 -7.19 1.33
N TRP A 94 13.66 -6.18 1.64
CA TRP A 94 13.16 -5.24 0.65
C TRP A 94 14.28 -4.48 -0.07
N ILE A 95 15.28 -3.99 0.67
CA ILE A 95 16.48 -3.37 0.08
C ILE A 95 17.15 -4.35 -0.88
N LEU A 96 17.40 -5.58 -0.45
CA LEU A 96 18.09 -6.58 -1.26
C LEU A 96 17.31 -6.95 -2.54
N GLU A 97 15.99 -7.07 -2.48
CA GLU A 97 15.16 -7.31 -3.67
C GLU A 97 15.22 -6.13 -4.65
N ARG A 98 15.26 -4.88 -4.17
CA ARG A 98 15.53 -3.73 -5.05
C ARG A 98 16.87 -3.87 -5.77
N LEU A 99 17.91 -4.33 -5.08
CA LEU A 99 19.20 -4.58 -5.68
C LEU A 99 19.19 -5.78 -6.67
N VAL A 100 18.30 -6.75 -6.48
CA VAL A 100 18.10 -7.86 -7.43
C VAL A 100 17.52 -7.35 -8.75
N GLU A 101 16.57 -6.42 -8.72
CA GLU A 101 16.01 -5.78 -9.93
C GLU A 101 17.07 -5.11 -10.79
N THR A 102 18.14 -4.60 -10.16
CA THR A 102 19.27 -3.97 -10.84
C THR A 102 20.28 -4.96 -11.39
N GLY A 103 20.23 -6.23 -10.96
CA GLY A 103 21.23 -7.27 -11.21
C GLY A 103 22.58 -7.04 -10.51
N CYS A 104 22.66 -6.09 -9.56
CA CYS A 104 23.84 -5.92 -8.70
C CYS A 104 23.93 -7.02 -7.64
N VAL A 105 22.78 -7.46 -7.13
CA VAL A 105 22.64 -8.61 -6.24
C VAL A 105 21.94 -9.73 -7.01
N GLU A 106 22.32 -10.97 -6.73
CA GLU A 106 21.58 -12.16 -7.14
C GLU A 106 20.94 -12.83 -5.93
N ALA A 107 19.78 -13.46 -6.14
CA ALA A 107 19.04 -14.16 -5.11
C ALA A 107 18.91 -15.65 -5.45
N SER A 108 18.97 -16.48 -4.42
CA SER A 108 18.74 -17.91 -4.49
C SER A 108 17.75 -18.32 -3.40
N ALA A 109 16.85 -19.24 -3.73
CA ALA A 109 15.85 -19.75 -2.79
C ALA A 109 16.16 -21.20 -2.45
N ASN A 110 16.22 -21.51 -1.16
CA ASN A 110 16.30 -22.87 -0.64
C ASN A 110 15.17 -23.08 0.38
N GLY A 111 14.11 -23.77 -0.05
CA GLY A 111 12.87 -23.84 0.72
C GLY A 111 12.26 -22.45 0.93
N ASN A 112 11.99 -22.11 2.18
CA ASN A 112 11.44 -20.80 2.56
C ASN A 112 12.52 -19.73 2.80
N THR A 113 13.80 -20.08 2.68
CA THR A 113 14.90 -19.15 2.91
C THR A 113 15.37 -18.56 1.59
N ARG A 114 15.41 -17.23 1.54
CA ARG A 114 15.96 -16.47 0.42
C ARG A 114 17.29 -15.84 0.82
N SER A 115 18.33 -16.16 0.06
CA SER A 115 19.70 -15.70 0.30
C SER A 115 20.20 -14.88 -0.89
N TYR A 116 21.10 -13.95 -0.59
CA TYR A 116 21.55 -12.92 -1.50
C TYR A 116 23.07 -12.91 -1.59
N HIS A 117 23.60 -12.58 -2.76
CA HIS A 117 25.04 -12.48 -3.02
C HIS A 117 25.33 -11.31 -3.98
N LEU A 118 26.40 -10.55 -3.70
CA LEU A 118 26.78 -9.40 -4.51
C LEU A 118 27.49 -9.86 -5.79
N ARG A 119 26.87 -9.59 -6.93
CA ARG A 119 27.42 -9.93 -8.25
C ARG A 119 28.31 -8.83 -8.81
N ARG A 120 27.96 -7.57 -8.57
CA ARG A 120 28.70 -6.38 -9.02
C ARG A 120 28.40 -5.21 -8.10
N SER A 121 29.35 -4.28 -7.99
CA SER A 121 29.16 -3.06 -7.22
C SER A 121 27.97 -2.24 -7.76
N PRO A 122 27.07 -1.74 -6.89
CA PRO A 122 26.03 -0.78 -7.26
C PRO A 122 26.63 0.52 -7.80
N TRP A 123 25.84 1.27 -8.58
CA TRP A 123 26.20 2.63 -9.00
C TRP A 123 26.13 3.63 -7.84
N GLN A 124 26.60 4.85 -8.07
CA GLN A 124 26.41 5.94 -7.12
C GLN A 124 25.00 6.53 -7.26
N PRO A 125 24.19 6.60 -6.18
CA PRO A 125 22.85 7.15 -6.23
C PRO A 125 22.78 8.58 -6.79
N GLU A 126 21.79 8.87 -7.63
CA GLU A 126 21.53 10.18 -8.25
C GLU A 126 20.29 10.87 -7.63
N LEU A 127 20.09 10.73 -6.32
CA LEU A 127 18.86 11.17 -5.62
C LEU A 127 18.49 12.64 -5.89
N GLU A 128 19.43 13.57 -5.80
CA GLU A 128 19.17 15.00 -6.06
C GLU A 128 18.65 15.24 -7.49
N ARG A 129 19.27 14.57 -8.48
CA ARG A 129 18.87 14.65 -9.88
C ARG A 129 17.50 14.05 -10.10
N LEU A 130 17.24 12.85 -9.56
CA LEU A 130 15.95 12.17 -9.70
C LEU A 130 14.82 12.96 -9.02
N ARG A 131 15.07 13.55 -7.85
CA ARG A 131 14.13 14.46 -7.17
C ARG A 131 13.79 15.66 -8.06
N ALA A 132 14.78 16.30 -8.69
CA ALA A 132 14.54 17.40 -9.62
C ALA A 132 13.69 16.98 -10.83
N VAL A 133 13.94 15.78 -11.39
CA VAL A 133 13.11 15.22 -12.46
C VAL A 133 11.67 15.01 -11.99
N GLY A 134 11.45 14.47 -10.79
CA GLY A 134 10.10 14.25 -10.25
C GLY A 134 9.29 15.49 -10.07
N LEU A 135 9.89 16.53 -9.53
CA LEU A 135 9.21 17.82 -9.38
C LEU A 135 8.93 18.48 -10.73
N SER A 136 9.69 18.15 -11.78
CA SER A 136 9.42 18.61 -13.15
C SER A 136 8.30 17.84 -13.85
N ILE A 137 8.11 16.54 -13.53
CA ILE A 137 6.99 15.73 -14.00
C ILE A 137 5.70 16.25 -13.38
N ASP A 138 5.67 16.34 -12.05
CA ASP A 138 4.55 16.89 -11.30
C ASP A 138 5.03 17.42 -9.94
N PRO A 139 4.77 18.69 -9.57
CA PRO A 139 5.10 19.22 -8.26
C PRO A 139 4.49 18.45 -7.07
N ALA A 140 3.35 17.78 -7.27
CA ALA A 140 2.70 16.96 -6.25
C ALA A 140 3.57 15.77 -5.78
N ASN A 141 4.54 15.34 -6.60
CA ASN A 141 5.50 14.31 -6.24
C ASN A 141 6.32 14.62 -4.99
N ALA A 142 6.42 15.91 -4.61
CA ALA A 142 7.07 16.32 -3.37
C ALA A 142 6.54 15.55 -2.15
N ALA A 143 5.22 15.29 -2.08
CA ALA A 143 4.63 14.57 -0.96
C ALA A 143 5.20 13.15 -0.78
N SER A 144 5.46 12.45 -1.88
CA SER A 144 6.02 11.09 -1.85
C SER A 144 7.53 11.12 -1.64
N LEU A 145 8.25 12.00 -2.33
CA LEU A 145 9.70 12.12 -2.19
C LEU A 145 10.10 12.53 -0.76
N ASP A 146 9.38 13.48 -0.15
CA ASP A 146 9.68 13.96 1.21
C ASP A 146 9.48 12.86 2.26
N LEU A 147 8.43 12.04 2.11
CA LEU A 147 8.18 10.93 3.02
C LEU A 147 9.19 9.80 2.82
N LEU A 148 9.55 9.48 1.58
CA LEU A 148 10.57 8.48 1.27
C LEU A 148 11.93 8.87 1.85
N ASP A 149 12.36 10.12 1.65
CA ASP A 149 13.63 10.62 2.19
C ASP A 149 13.63 10.60 3.72
N HIS A 150 12.52 11.05 4.34
CA HIS A 150 12.40 11.01 5.79
C HIS A 150 12.45 9.58 6.32
N ALA A 151 11.69 8.65 5.74
CA ALA A 151 11.72 7.26 6.14
C ALA A 151 13.14 6.67 6.00
N ALA A 152 13.78 6.84 4.83
CA ALA A 152 15.15 6.37 4.59
C ALA A 152 16.17 6.98 5.58
N SER A 153 15.96 8.21 6.04
CA SER A 153 16.83 8.83 7.06
C SER A 153 16.81 8.06 8.40
N LEU A 154 15.70 7.41 8.73
CA LEU A 154 15.48 6.70 10.00
C LEU A 154 16.06 5.27 10.01
N TYR A 155 16.30 4.68 8.83
CA TYR A 155 16.68 3.26 8.70
C TYR A 155 17.87 2.84 9.58
N PRO A 156 19.01 3.57 9.62
CA PRO A 156 20.14 3.18 10.47
C PRO A 156 19.79 3.09 11.96
N ALA A 157 19.10 4.09 12.50
CA ALA A 157 18.70 4.11 13.91
C ALA A 157 17.62 3.07 14.24
N VAL A 158 16.74 2.76 13.28
CA VAL A 158 15.78 1.66 13.42
C VAL A 158 16.50 0.31 13.37
N ALA A 159 17.48 0.13 12.49
CA ALA A 159 18.26 -1.10 12.35
C ALA A 159 19.00 -1.43 13.65
N SER A 160 19.71 -0.46 14.23
CA SER A 160 20.45 -0.62 15.50
C SER A 160 19.54 -0.72 16.73
N GLY A 161 18.27 -0.31 16.61
CA GLY A 161 17.32 -0.31 17.71
C GLY A 161 17.36 0.93 18.60
N GLU A 162 18.09 1.97 18.20
CA GLU A 162 18.09 3.27 18.86
C GLU A 162 16.74 4.00 18.76
N GLN A 163 15.99 3.76 17.67
CA GLN A 163 14.68 4.38 17.45
C GLN A 163 13.61 3.36 17.04
N SER A 164 12.35 3.62 17.38
CA SER A 164 11.20 2.90 16.84
C SER A 164 10.72 3.61 15.57
N GLY A 165 10.49 2.84 14.48
CA GLY A 165 9.97 3.42 13.25
C GLY A 165 8.58 4.01 13.44
N ASP A 166 7.69 3.33 14.18
CA ASP A 166 6.36 3.84 14.52
C ASP A 166 6.43 5.16 15.29
N HIS A 167 7.23 5.24 16.35
CA HIS A 167 7.35 6.48 17.12
C HIS A 167 7.94 7.63 16.29
N SER A 168 8.89 7.35 15.40
CA SER A 168 9.52 8.37 14.56
C SER A 168 8.58 8.84 13.43
N LEU A 169 7.96 7.91 12.69
CA LEU A 169 7.08 8.23 11.55
C LEU A 169 5.70 8.73 11.97
N PHE A 170 5.17 8.31 13.13
CA PHE A 170 3.95 8.88 13.70
C PHE A 170 4.23 9.99 14.73
N GLY A 171 5.47 10.45 14.80
CA GLY A 171 5.89 11.58 15.62
C GLY A 171 5.62 12.95 14.97
N PRO A 172 5.98 14.05 15.65
CA PRO A 172 5.72 15.41 15.18
C PRO A 172 6.30 15.77 13.81
N GLN A 173 7.41 15.13 13.41
CA GLN A 173 8.04 15.35 12.10
C GLN A 173 7.37 14.52 10.99
N GLY A 174 6.97 13.28 11.29
CA GLY A 174 6.39 12.37 10.30
C GLY A 174 4.90 12.62 10.04
N ILE A 175 4.10 13.02 11.04
CA ILE A 175 2.66 13.29 10.87
C ILE A 175 2.36 14.27 9.71
N PRO A 176 3.02 15.44 9.60
CA PRO A 176 2.80 16.34 8.47
C PRO A 176 3.12 15.72 7.11
N LEU A 177 4.11 14.82 7.03
CA LEU A 177 4.47 14.12 5.81
C LEU A 177 3.42 13.08 5.43
N TRP A 178 2.91 12.31 6.40
CA TRP A 178 1.79 11.39 6.17
C TRP A 178 0.52 12.11 5.70
N LEU A 179 0.21 13.27 6.30
CA LEU A 179 -0.93 14.07 5.88
C LEU A 179 -0.81 14.56 4.43
N LYS A 180 0.40 14.88 3.95
CA LYS A 180 0.64 15.24 2.55
C LYS A 180 0.59 14.01 1.65
N TYR A 181 1.22 12.91 2.06
CA TYR A 181 1.27 11.67 1.28
C TYR A 181 -0.12 11.10 1.03
N PHE A 182 -0.96 11.05 2.06
CA PHE A 182 -2.33 10.53 1.95
C PHE A 182 -3.36 11.55 1.46
N HIS A 183 -2.95 12.76 1.08
CA HIS A 183 -3.84 13.77 0.54
C HIS A 183 -4.25 13.46 -0.91
N ASN A 184 -5.44 13.86 -1.32
CA ASN A 184 -5.94 13.67 -2.68
C ASN A 184 -5.18 14.48 -3.76
N ASP A 185 -4.30 15.40 -3.34
CA ASP A 185 -3.37 16.11 -4.24
C ASP A 185 -2.15 15.26 -4.60
N ASN A 186 -1.76 14.28 -3.77
CA ASN A 186 -0.66 13.37 -4.10
C ASN A 186 -1.17 12.32 -5.10
N ILE A 187 -0.97 12.57 -6.39
CA ILE A 187 -1.50 11.72 -7.47
C ILE A 187 -1.08 10.25 -7.35
N THR A 188 0.11 9.98 -6.80
CA THR A 188 0.65 8.62 -6.65
C THR A 188 -0.06 7.81 -5.57
N TYR A 189 -0.75 8.47 -4.64
CA TYR A 189 -1.62 7.82 -3.64
C TYR A 189 -3.10 7.93 -4.01
N ALA A 190 -3.54 9.12 -4.46
CA ALA A 190 -4.95 9.43 -4.73
C ALA A 190 -5.61 8.46 -5.72
N VAL A 191 -4.83 7.89 -6.65
CA VAL A 191 -5.30 6.86 -7.58
C VAL A 191 -5.93 5.65 -6.86
N ASN A 192 -5.43 5.27 -5.66
CA ASN A 192 -6.00 4.17 -4.86
C ASN A 192 -7.42 4.52 -4.37
N ASN A 193 -7.63 5.76 -3.91
CA ASN A 193 -8.95 6.24 -3.50
C ASN A 193 -9.95 6.25 -4.67
N TRP A 194 -9.49 6.64 -5.87
CA TRP A 194 -10.33 6.72 -7.06
C TRP A 194 -10.77 5.34 -7.55
N VAL A 195 -9.86 4.37 -7.64
CA VAL A 195 -10.23 3.04 -8.16
C VAL A 195 -11.26 2.35 -7.27
N SER A 196 -11.14 2.49 -5.96
CA SER A 196 -12.07 1.89 -5.00
C SER A 196 -13.40 2.63 -4.95
N ALA A 197 -13.42 3.97 -5.06
CA ALA A 197 -14.66 4.74 -5.15
C ALA A 197 -15.47 4.40 -6.40
N ILE A 198 -14.78 4.26 -7.54
CA ILE A 198 -15.42 3.89 -8.82
C ILE A 198 -16.00 2.48 -8.75
N LEU A 199 -15.26 1.51 -8.21
CA LEU A 199 -15.75 0.15 -8.03
C LEU A 199 -16.93 0.11 -7.04
N ALA A 200 -16.88 0.86 -5.93
CA ALA A 200 -17.98 0.94 -4.98
C ALA A 200 -19.26 1.48 -5.63
N ALA A 201 -19.17 2.56 -6.42
CA ALA A 201 -20.32 3.10 -7.13
C ALA A 201 -20.91 2.11 -8.15
N ASP A 202 -20.07 1.37 -8.89
CA ASP A 202 -20.53 0.33 -9.82
C ASP A 202 -21.41 -0.70 -9.11
N ARG A 203 -20.95 -1.22 -7.96
CA ARG A 203 -21.67 -2.25 -7.19
C ARG A 203 -22.96 -1.77 -6.54
N LEU A 204 -23.07 -0.46 -6.30
CA LEU A 204 -24.17 0.14 -5.57
C LEU A 204 -25.16 0.88 -6.47
N SER A 205 -24.88 0.99 -7.76
CA SER A 205 -25.65 1.79 -8.72
C SER A 205 -27.16 1.52 -8.76
N ALA A 206 -27.60 0.31 -8.43
CA ALA A 206 -29.01 -0.09 -8.40
C ALA A 206 -29.68 0.01 -7.01
N ARG A 207 -28.94 0.38 -5.96
CA ARG A 207 -29.47 0.48 -4.60
C ARG A 207 -30.31 1.75 -4.47
N PRO A 208 -31.51 1.70 -3.86
CA PRO A 208 -32.28 2.91 -3.60
C PRO A 208 -31.76 3.68 -2.38
N ARG A 209 -31.01 3.01 -1.50
CA ARG A 209 -30.57 3.48 -0.19
C ARG A 209 -29.26 2.82 0.20
N LEU A 210 -28.40 3.57 0.88
CA LEU A 210 -27.03 3.17 1.20
C LEU A 210 -26.73 3.45 2.67
N ARG A 211 -26.38 2.37 3.39
CA ARG A 211 -25.71 2.43 4.69
C ARG A 211 -24.27 1.98 4.52
N ILE A 212 -23.34 2.88 4.81
CA ILE A 212 -21.92 2.70 4.54
C ILE A 212 -21.14 2.66 5.86
N LEU A 213 -20.26 1.67 6.02
CA LEU A 213 -19.24 1.62 7.05
C LEU A 213 -17.87 1.77 6.38
N GLU A 214 -17.12 2.82 6.70
CA GLU A 214 -15.73 2.94 6.28
C GLU A 214 -14.78 2.60 7.42
N LEU A 215 -13.80 1.77 7.10
CA LEU A 215 -12.77 1.26 8.00
C LEU A 215 -11.47 2.05 7.80
N GLY A 216 -10.89 2.54 8.90
CA GLY A 216 -9.57 3.18 8.89
C GLY A 216 -9.46 4.37 7.94
N ALA A 217 -10.41 5.30 8.03
CA ALA A 217 -10.51 6.43 7.12
C ALA A 217 -9.31 7.39 7.19
N GLY A 218 -8.47 7.29 8.24
CA GLY A 218 -7.36 8.20 8.46
C GLY A 218 -7.82 9.65 8.46
N ALA A 219 -7.21 10.48 7.62
CA ALA A 219 -7.58 11.89 7.46
C ALA A 219 -8.78 12.13 6.51
N GLY A 220 -9.43 11.07 6.00
CA GLY A 220 -10.68 11.13 5.24
C GLY A 220 -10.53 11.31 3.72
N SER A 221 -9.34 11.08 3.15
CA SER A 221 -9.13 11.29 1.70
C SER A 221 -9.89 10.29 0.83
N ALA A 222 -10.01 9.04 1.28
CA ALA A 222 -10.83 8.02 0.65
C ALA A 222 -12.33 8.36 0.75
N SER A 223 -12.79 8.78 1.94
CA SER A 223 -14.16 9.26 2.18
C SER A 223 -14.51 10.43 1.25
N GLU A 224 -13.64 11.44 1.15
CA GLU A 224 -13.83 12.59 0.26
C GLU A 224 -13.98 12.14 -1.20
N THR A 225 -13.12 11.22 -1.65
CA THR A 225 -13.15 10.72 -3.02
C THR A 225 -14.42 9.92 -3.31
N LEU A 226 -14.86 9.09 -2.36
CA LEU A 226 -16.11 8.33 -2.46
C LEU A 226 -17.31 9.27 -2.59
N LEU A 227 -17.42 10.24 -1.69
CA LEU A 227 -18.51 11.23 -1.70
C LEU A 227 -18.50 12.06 -2.99
N ARG A 228 -17.32 12.50 -3.45
CA ARG A 228 -17.18 13.23 -4.71
C ARG A 228 -17.63 12.40 -5.91
N TRP A 229 -17.26 11.12 -5.97
CA TRP A 229 -17.68 10.25 -7.06
C TRP A 229 -19.18 9.94 -6.99
N PHE A 230 -19.71 9.72 -5.79
CA PHE A 230 -21.15 9.48 -5.57
C PHE A 230 -21.99 10.69 -5.97
N ASP A 231 -21.51 11.91 -5.76
CA ASP A 231 -22.15 13.12 -6.27
C ASP A 231 -22.20 13.13 -7.81
N GLN A 232 -21.06 12.83 -8.45
CA GLN A 232 -20.94 12.81 -9.92
C GLN A 232 -21.84 11.76 -10.59
N CYS A 233 -22.05 10.61 -9.95
CA CYS A 233 -22.89 9.53 -10.48
C CYS A 233 -24.31 9.49 -9.87
N GLY A 234 -24.70 10.49 -9.07
CA GLY A 234 -26.06 10.64 -8.53
C GLY A 234 -26.43 9.67 -7.41
N LEU A 235 -25.45 9.06 -6.74
CA LEU A 235 -25.64 8.18 -5.59
C LEU A 235 -25.67 8.93 -4.25
N LEU A 236 -25.20 10.18 -4.21
CA LEU A 236 -25.12 10.96 -2.97
C LEU A 236 -26.46 11.05 -2.21
N PRO A 237 -27.63 11.29 -2.87
CA PRO A 237 -28.93 11.35 -2.18
C PRO A 237 -29.40 10.02 -1.60
N GLN A 238 -28.78 8.90 -1.98
CA GLN A 238 -29.14 7.57 -1.49
C GLN A 238 -28.46 7.24 -0.15
N ILE A 239 -27.45 8.01 0.27
CA ILE A 239 -26.77 7.81 1.55
C ILE A 239 -27.75 8.12 2.69
N GLU A 240 -28.21 7.08 3.38
CA GLU A 240 -29.03 7.21 4.60
C GLU A 240 -28.16 7.31 5.85
N ARG A 241 -26.98 6.68 5.81
CA ARG A 241 -26.04 6.64 6.94
C ARG A 241 -24.64 6.34 6.43
N TYR A 242 -23.66 7.11 6.87
CA TYR A 242 -22.26 6.85 6.57
C TYR A 242 -21.43 6.93 7.85
N VAL A 243 -21.07 5.77 8.40
CA VAL A 243 -20.21 5.63 9.57
C VAL A 243 -18.76 5.60 9.13
N ILE A 244 -18.02 6.66 9.44
CA ILE A 244 -16.60 6.80 9.15
C ILE A 244 -15.82 6.45 10.41
N THR A 245 -15.03 5.37 10.35
CA THR A 245 -14.26 4.89 11.49
C THR A 245 -12.76 5.11 11.34
N GLU A 246 -12.13 5.51 12.44
CA GLU A 246 -10.68 5.70 12.52
C GLU A 246 -10.29 5.60 14.00
N PRO A 247 -9.43 4.65 14.44
CA PRO A 247 -9.09 4.51 15.85
C PRO A 247 -8.39 5.76 16.42
N ASN A 248 -7.52 6.40 15.64
CA ASN A 248 -6.74 7.55 16.09
C ASN A 248 -7.59 8.83 16.15
N ALA A 249 -7.71 9.41 17.35
CA ALA A 249 -8.54 10.59 17.57
C ALA A 249 -8.08 11.84 16.79
N PHE A 250 -6.79 12.00 16.51
CA PHE A 250 -6.28 13.15 15.76
C PHE A 250 -6.76 13.11 14.31
N PHE A 251 -6.53 11.97 13.62
CA PHE A 251 -6.96 11.78 12.24
C PHE A 251 -8.48 11.82 12.10
N ARG A 252 -9.20 11.15 13.01
CA ARG A 252 -10.67 11.16 13.04
C ARG A 252 -11.27 12.57 13.19
N ARG A 253 -10.76 13.38 14.13
CA ARG A 253 -11.25 14.77 14.32
C ARG A 253 -10.92 15.66 13.13
N ARG A 254 -9.78 15.44 12.47
CA ARG A 254 -9.40 16.17 11.25
C ARG A 254 -10.38 15.86 10.13
N ALA A 255 -10.58 14.58 9.82
CA ALA A 255 -11.52 14.12 8.82
C ALA A 255 -12.93 14.65 9.10
N GLN A 256 -13.37 14.57 10.37
CA GLN A 256 -14.67 15.10 10.80
C GLN A 256 -14.86 16.57 10.48
N ARG A 257 -13.89 17.41 10.85
CA ARG A 257 -13.96 18.84 10.56
C ARG A 257 -14.05 19.11 9.06
N ASP A 258 -13.21 18.45 8.28
CA ASP A 258 -13.03 18.77 6.86
C ASP A 258 -14.23 18.25 6.03
N LEU A 259 -14.68 17.01 6.26
CA LEU A 259 -15.83 16.43 5.56
C LEU A 259 -17.16 17.06 5.97
N THR A 260 -17.42 17.32 7.26
CA THR A 260 -18.67 17.99 7.68
C THR A 260 -18.75 19.42 7.15
N LYS A 261 -17.61 20.10 6.94
CA LYS A 261 -17.60 21.42 6.30
C LYS A 261 -17.95 21.34 4.81
N GLN A 262 -17.48 20.31 4.12
CA GLN A 262 -17.71 20.13 2.68
C GLN A 262 -19.10 19.56 2.36
N TYR A 263 -19.62 18.69 3.24
CA TYR A 263 -20.87 17.97 3.08
C TYR A 263 -21.78 18.11 4.33
N PRO A 264 -22.27 19.33 4.65
CA PRO A 264 -22.98 19.60 5.89
C PRO A 264 -24.34 18.88 6.03
N ASP A 265 -24.97 18.53 4.91
CA ASP A 265 -26.31 17.93 4.88
C ASP A 265 -26.30 16.39 4.81
N LEU A 266 -25.11 15.77 4.78
CA LEU A 266 -25.00 14.30 4.73
C LEU A 266 -25.04 13.68 6.13
N PRO A 267 -25.65 12.48 6.28
CA PRO A 267 -25.74 11.77 7.55
C PRO A 267 -24.41 11.06 7.89
N LEU A 268 -23.37 11.85 8.15
CA LEU A 268 -22.03 11.37 8.51
C LEU A 268 -21.93 11.11 10.02
N GLU A 269 -21.58 9.88 10.39
CA GLU A 269 -21.31 9.44 11.75
C GLU A 269 -19.84 9.13 11.94
N TRP A 270 -19.33 9.30 13.16
CA TRP A 270 -17.90 9.18 13.47
C TRP A 270 -17.68 8.27 14.66
N ALA A 271 -16.87 7.24 14.48
CA ALA A 271 -16.55 6.29 15.56
C ALA A 271 -15.07 5.91 15.58
N ALA A 272 -14.59 5.48 16.74
CA ALA A 272 -13.32 4.78 16.84
C ALA A 272 -13.58 3.29 16.64
N LEU A 273 -12.78 2.62 15.81
CA LEU A 273 -12.86 1.18 15.62
C LEU A 273 -11.45 0.62 15.43
N ASP A 274 -11.07 -0.30 16.32
CA ASP A 274 -9.88 -1.13 16.15
C ASP A 274 -10.27 -2.40 15.38
N LEU A 275 -9.66 -2.58 14.21
CA LEU A 275 -9.88 -3.72 13.32
C LEU A 275 -9.52 -5.07 13.97
N ASN A 276 -8.70 -5.05 15.01
CA ASN A 276 -8.17 -6.24 15.66
C ASN A 276 -9.03 -6.73 16.84
N LEU A 277 -10.10 -6.02 17.16
CA LEU A 277 -11.06 -6.39 18.21
C LEU A 277 -12.42 -6.71 17.59
N PRO A 278 -13.32 -7.42 18.28
CA PRO A 278 -14.70 -7.62 17.82
C PRO A 278 -15.42 -6.28 17.60
N TRP A 279 -16.00 -6.08 16.41
CA TRP A 279 -16.61 -4.81 15.98
C TRP A 279 -17.98 -4.56 16.62
N ASP A 280 -18.72 -5.62 16.94
CA ASP A 280 -19.99 -5.56 17.68
C ASP A 280 -19.80 -4.97 19.09
N THR A 281 -18.71 -5.35 19.77
CA THR A 281 -18.34 -4.75 21.06
C THR A 281 -17.91 -3.29 20.96
N GLN A 282 -17.70 -2.77 19.74
CA GLN A 282 -17.30 -1.40 19.44
C GLN A 282 -18.44 -0.59 18.80
N GLY A 283 -19.68 -1.10 18.81
CA GLY A 283 -20.86 -0.40 18.33
C GLY A 283 -21.12 -0.51 16.82
N VAL A 284 -20.57 -1.54 16.18
CA VAL A 284 -20.86 -1.87 14.77
C VAL A 284 -21.60 -3.21 14.73
N ASP A 285 -22.92 -3.13 14.57
CA ASP A 285 -23.78 -4.30 14.59
C ASP A 285 -23.72 -5.12 13.29
N ARG A 286 -24.22 -6.36 13.39
CA ARG A 286 -24.25 -7.32 12.28
C ARG A 286 -25.38 -7.01 11.29
N GLY A 287 -25.15 -7.25 10.00
CA GLY A 287 -26.19 -7.16 8.98
C GLY A 287 -26.71 -5.75 8.70
N GLU A 288 -25.98 -4.70 9.08
CA GLU A 288 -26.43 -3.31 9.00
C GLU A 288 -26.05 -2.59 7.71
N PHE A 289 -24.95 -2.97 7.06
CA PHE A 289 -24.35 -2.14 6.02
C PHE A 289 -24.53 -2.72 4.61
N ASP A 290 -24.84 -1.84 3.67
CA ASP A 290 -24.90 -2.17 2.24
C ASP A 290 -23.50 -2.13 1.61
N LEU A 291 -22.61 -1.31 2.18
CA LEU A 291 -21.20 -1.20 1.82
C LEU A 291 -20.33 -1.18 3.07
N VAL A 292 -19.34 -2.07 3.12
CA VAL A 292 -18.16 -1.90 3.96
C VAL A 292 -17.02 -1.46 3.03
N TYR A 293 -16.42 -0.32 3.34
CA TYR A 293 -15.43 0.34 2.52
C TYR A 293 -14.11 0.47 3.28
N ALA A 294 -12.97 0.22 2.64
CA ALA A 294 -11.67 0.36 3.30
C ALA A 294 -10.58 0.67 2.27
N VAL A 295 -9.74 1.68 2.50
CA VAL A 295 -8.63 1.97 1.57
C VAL A 295 -7.30 1.91 2.33
N ASN A 296 -6.41 1.04 1.86
CA ASN A 296 -5.06 0.82 2.36
C ASN A 296 -4.99 0.60 3.89
N VAL A 297 -5.86 -0.27 4.42
CA VAL A 297 -5.90 -0.55 5.88
C VAL A 297 -6.04 -2.03 6.24
N LEU A 298 -6.69 -2.86 5.42
CA LEU A 298 -6.92 -4.25 5.83
C LEU A 298 -5.62 -5.08 5.80
N HIS A 299 -4.64 -4.69 4.98
CA HIS A 299 -3.34 -5.35 4.94
C HIS A 299 -2.59 -5.28 6.29
N VAL A 300 -2.79 -4.23 7.11
CA VAL A 300 -2.17 -4.10 8.44
C VAL A 300 -2.96 -4.76 9.58
N SER A 301 -4.05 -5.48 9.29
CA SER A 301 -4.75 -6.19 10.35
C SER A 301 -3.88 -7.33 10.92
N LYS A 302 -3.87 -7.51 12.24
CA LYS A 302 -3.09 -8.59 12.88
C LYS A 302 -3.54 -9.96 12.38
N ASN A 303 -4.83 -10.15 12.12
CA ASN A 303 -5.37 -11.34 11.50
C ASN A 303 -6.29 -10.95 10.32
N LEU A 304 -5.85 -11.22 9.09
CA LEU A 304 -6.58 -10.86 7.87
C LEU A 304 -7.98 -11.48 7.84
N LEU A 305 -8.04 -12.78 8.09
CA LEU A 305 -9.26 -13.55 7.97
C LEU A 305 -10.28 -13.12 9.04
N PHE A 306 -9.82 -12.76 10.24
CA PHE A 306 -10.67 -12.16 11.26
C PHE A 306 -11.29 -10.85 10.75
N GLY A 307 -10.49 -9.91 10.26
CA GLY A 307 -10.99 -8.62 9.76
C GLY A 307 -11.98 -8.79 8.59
N LEU A 308 -11.70 -9.69 7.65
CA LEU A 308 -12.60 -10.00 6.54
C LEU A 308 -13.91 -10.66 7.01
N ASN A 309 -13.85 -11.57 7.99
CA ASN A 309 -15.05 -12.18 8.57
C ASN A 309 -15.91 -11.15 9.32
N GLN A 310 -15.28 -10.22 10.04
CA GLN A 310 -15.96 -9.12 10.70
C GLN A 310 -16.68 -8.24 9.66
N ALA A 311 -15.99 -7.83 8.58
CA ALA A 311 -16.60 -7.09 7.47
C ALA A 311 -17.77 -7.84 6.84
N ARG A 312 -17.64 -9.15 6.60
CA ARG A 312 -18.73 -9.95 6.06
C ARG A 312 -19.94 -9.98 7.00
N SER A 313 -19.70 -10.10 8.32
CA SER A 313 -20.77 -10.20 9.31
C SER A 313 -21.58 -8.91 9.49
N THR A 314 -20.97 -7.75 9.23
CA THR A 314 -21.64 -6.44 9.33
C THR A 314 -22.42 -6.07 8.08
N LEU A 315 -22.16 -6.75 6.95
CA LEU A 315 -22.89 -6.57 5.70
C LEU A 315 -24.27 -7.21 5.73
N THR A 316 -25.24 -6.56 5.06
CA THR A 316 -26.54 -7.15 4.72
C THR A 316 -26.38 -8.39 3.82
N GLY A 317 -27.45 -9.19 3.71
CA GLY A 317 -27.55 -10.35 2.83
C GLY A 317 -27.67 -9.97 1.35
N ASP A 318 -26.68 -9.23 0.84
CA ASP A 318 -26.41 -8.82 -0.54
C ASP A 318 -25.44 -7.62 -0.58
N GLY A 319 -24.99 -7.11 0.58
CA GLY A 319 -24.05 -6.01 0.69
C GLY A 319 -22.66 -6.35 0.16
N TRP A 320 -21.84 -5.32 -0.06
CA TRP A 320 -20.51 -5.44 -0.66
C TRP A 320 -19.42 -5.01 0.29
N LEU A 321 -18.34 -5.80 0.37
CA LEU A 321 -17.05 -5.29 0.81
C LEU A 321 -16.34 -4.76 -0.43
N VAL A 322 -15.88 -3.51 -0.39
CA VAL A 322 -15.00 -2.92 -1.42
C VAL A 322 -13.79 -2.34 -0.72
N ILE A 323 -12.60 -2.76 -1.14
CA ILE A 323 -11.34 -2.24 -0.63
C ILE A 323 -10.48 -1.66 -1.74
N GLY A 324 -9.76 -0.58 -1.46
CA GLY A 324 -8.64 -0.08 -2.27
C GLY A 324 -7.33 -0.49 -1.62
N GLU A 325 -6.38 -1.02 -2.39
CA GLU A 325 -5.10 -1.50 -1.87
C GLU A 325 -3.97 -1.24 -2.88
N CYS A 326 -2.78 -1.01 -2.33
CA CYS A 326 -1.57 -1.23 -3.12
C CYS A 326 -1.35 -2.74 -3.23
N LEU A 327 -1.23 -3.23 -4.46
CA LEU A 327 -1.08 -4.63 -4.82
C LEU A 327 0.31 -4.89 -5.39
N ARG A 328 0.99 -5.91 -4.87
CA ARG A 328 2.21 -6.38 -5.53
C ARG A 328 1.86 -7.00 -6.89
N PRO A 329 2.54 -6.60 -7.98
CA PRO A 329 2.35 -7.19 -9.31
C PRO A 329 2.63 -8.70 -9.30
N TYR A 330 3.73 -9.10 -8.64
CA TYR A 330 4.17 -10.48 -8.46
C TYR A 330 4.70 -10.73 -7.05
N VAL A 331 4.82 -12.01 -6.68
CA VAL A 331 5.41 -12.43 -5.41
C VAL A 331 6.89 -12.02 -5.38
N ASN A 332 7.34 -11.46 -4.25
CA ASN A 332 8.69 -10.93 -4.02
C ASN A 332 9.12 -9.79 -4.95
N GLN A 333 8.20 -9.18 -5.70
CA GLN A 333 8.50 -7.91 -6.37
C GLN A 333 8.18 -6.75 -5.40
N PRO A 334 9.20 -5.98 -4.97
CA PRO A 334 8.98 -4.82 -4.12
C PRO A 334 8.28 -3.69 -4.89
N ILE A 335 7.54 -2.85 -4.17
CA ILE A 335 6.96 -1.60 -4.69
C ILE A 335 7.41 -0.42 -3.83
N TYR A 336 7.56 0.78 -4.41
CA TYR A 336 8.20 1.89 -3.73
C TYR A 336 7.51 2.30 -2.42
N PRO A 337 6.15 2.24 -2.30
CA PRO A 337 5.49 2.66 -1.06
C PRO A 337 5.94 1.84 0.15
N GLU A 338 6.39 0.61 -0.04
CA GLU A 338 6.83 -0.26 1.06
C GLU A 338 7.98 0.35 1.85
N LEU A 339 8.88 1.13 1.23
CA LEU A 339 10.05 1.71 1.91
C LEU A 339 9.67 2.43 3.20
N MET A 340 8.62 3.25 3.19
CA MET A 340 8.22 3.96 4.42
C MET A 340 7.51 3.08 5.45
N PHE A 341 6.96 1.93 5.03
CA PHE A 341 6.23 1.02 5.92
C PHE A 341 7.09 -0.13 6.47
N GLN A 342 8.18 -0.53 5.80
CA GLN A 342 9.01 -1.67 6.22
C GLN A 342 9.65 -1.50 7.61
N ILE A 343 9.80 -0.26 8.06
CA ILE A 343 10.35 0.06 9.39
C ILE A 343 9.28 0.20 10.48
N LEU A 344 8.01 -0.04 10.15
CA LEU A 344 6.90 0.00 11.09
C LEU A 344 6.58 -1.40 11.63
N GLU A 345 6.61 -1.56 12.95
CA GLU A 345 6.14 -2.75 13.64
C GLU A 345 4.64 -2.95 13.38
N SER A 346 3.85 -1.86 13.34
CA SER A 346 2.42 -1.93 12.99
C SER A 346 2.12 -2.48 11.60
N PHE A 347 3.09 -2.41 10.67
CA PHE A 347 2.96 -2.97 9.32
C PHE A 347 3.50 -4.39 9.21
N THR A 348 4.56 -4.70 9.97
CA THR A 348 5.29 -5.97 9.87
C THR A 348 4.79 -7.04 10.86
N GLU A 349 4.27 -6.65 12.03
CA GLU A 349 3.77 -7.55 13.07
C GLU A 349 2.34 -8.02 12.83
N VAL A 350 2.16 -8.80 11.77
CA VAL A 350 0.90 -9.43 11.40
C VAL A 350 1.03 -10.95 11.34
N GLN A 351 -0.07 -11.67 11.54
CA GLN A 351 -0.12 -13.12 11.28
C GLN A 351 0.02 -13.35 9.79
N THR A 352 0.99 -14.16 9.39
CA THR A 352 1.18 -14.62 8.01
C THR A 352 0.49 -15.95 7.77
N ASP A 353 0.20 -16.21 6.51
CA ASP A 353 -0.46 -17.40 6.01
C ASP A 353 0.04 -17.70 4.59
N PRO A 354 0.59 -18.89 4.30
CA PRO A 354 1.21 -19.16 3.00
C PRO A 354 0.29 -18.94 1.78
N GLU A 355 -1.03 -19.06 1.95
CA GLU A 355 -2.00 -18.98 0.85
C GLU A 355 -2.55 -17.56 0.66
N ILE A 356 -2.84 -16.86 1.76
CA ILE A 356 -3.55 -15.57 1.70
C ILE A 356 -2.70 -14.37 2.13
N ARG A 357 -1.57 -14.59 2.82
CA ARG A 357 -0.69 -13.53 3.33
C ARG A 357 0.72 -14.09 3.60
N PRO A 358 1.48 -14.47 2.55
CA PRO A 358 2.77 -15.16 2.75
C PRO A 358 3.84 -14.26 3.37
N ASN A 359 3.64 -12.95 3.39
CA ASN A 359 4.50 -11.97 4.04
C ASN A 359 3.67 -10.79 4.58
N PRO A 360 4.25 -9.99 5.50
CA PRO A 360 3.61 -8.77 5.97
C PRO A 360 3.43 -7.73 4.86
N GLY A 361 2.49 -6.81 5.08
CA GLY A 361 2.27 -5.67 4.20
C GLY A 361 1.43 -5.97 2.97
N PHE A 362 1.82 -5.39 1.83
CA PHE A 362 1.05 -5.46 0.59
C PHE A 362 1.07 -6.87 -0.02
N LEU A 363 -0.07 -7.23 -0.59
CA LEU A 363 -0.36 -8.56 -1.14
C LEU A 363 -0.59 -8.49 -2.65
N THR A 364 -0.52 -9.64 -3.32
CA THR A 364 -0.88 -9.73 -4.74
C THR A 364 -2.41 -9.78 -4.90
N ALA A 365 -2.90 -9.52 -6.11
CA ALA A 365 -4.31 -9.70 -6.44
C ALA A 365 -4.81 -11.13 -6.10
N ASP A 366 -3.99 -12.15 -6.36
CA ASP A 366 -4.34 -13.55 -6.09
C ASP A 366 -4.45 -13.85 -4.59
N HIS A 367 -3.55 -13.31 -3.76
CA HIS A 367 -3.65 -13.45 -2.31
C HIS A 367 -4.94 -12.82 -1.77
N TRP A 368 -5.33 -11.64 -2.29
CA TRP A 368 -6.61 -11.01 -1.92
C TRP A 368 -7.81 -11.83 -2.37
N ARG A 369 -7.81 -12.37 -3.60
CA ARG A 369 -8.88 -13.26 -4.07
C ARG A 369 -9.03 -14.47 -3.17
N HIS A 370 -7.93 -15.13 -2.81
CA HIS A 370 -7.95 -16.25 -1.87
C HIS A 370 -8.42 -15.83 -0.48
N ALA A 371 -7.98 -14.67 0.03
CA ALA A 371 -8.41 -14.15 1.33
C ALA A 371 -9.94 -13.90 1.36
N PHE A 372 -10.49 -13.26 0.32
CA PHE A 372 -11.92 -13.02 0.18
C PHE A 372 -12.71 -14.33 0.05
N ALA A 373 -12.25 -15.26 -0.79
CA ALA A 373 -12.88 -16.57 -0.94
C ALA A 373 -12.87 -17.36 0.37
N ARG A 374 -11.76 -17.35 1.11
CA ARG A 374 -11.63 -18.04 2.40
C ARG A 374 -12.44 -17.40 3.52
N ALA A 375 -12.64 -16.08 3.45
CA ALA A 375 -13.60 -15.36 4.30
C ALA A 375 -15.07 -15.60 3.88
N GLY A 376 -15.30 -16.31 2.76
CA GLY A 376 -16.62 -16.69 2.28
C GLY A 376 -17.39 -15.55 1.60
N PHE A 377 -16.68 -14.62 0.95
CA PHE A 377 -17.29 -13.70 0.00
C PHE A 377 -17.49 -14.40 -1.35
N GLU A 378 -18.63 -14.16 -1.99
CA GLU A 378 -18.84 -14.52 -3.39
C GLU A 378 -18.34 -13.40 -4.31
N ARG A 379 -18.06 -13.73 -5.58
CA ARG A 379 -17.69 -12.74 -6.62
C ARG A 379 -16.51 -11.85 -6.21
N ALA A 380 -15.46 -12.49 -5.68
CA ALA A 380 -14.20 -11.83 -5.39
C ALA A 380 -13.57 -11.34 -6.71
N GLU A 381 -13.65 -10.04 -6.97
CA GLU A 381 -13.20 -9.41 -8.20
C GLU A 381 -12.15 -8.34 -7.89
N VAL A 382 -11.21 -8.15 -8.79
CA VAL A 382 -10.16 -7.13 -8.71
C VAL A 382 -10.31 -6.23 -9.93
N ALA A 383 -10.32 -4.92 -9.72
CA ALA A 383 -10.45 -3.89 -10.74
C ALA A 383 -9.36 -2.81 -10.57
N PRO A 384 -8.75 -2.30 -11.65
CA PRO A 384 -8.91 -2.72 -13.04
C PRO A 384 -8.40 -4.16 -13.29
N ASP A 385 -8.39 -4.63 -14.55
CA ASP A 385 -7.83 -5.94 -14.92
C ASP A 385 -6.30 -5.97 -14.70
N ILE A 386 -5.91 -6.15 -13.43
CA ILE A 386 -4.52 -6.09 -12.98
C ILE A 386 -3.70 -7.24 -13.53
N ASP A 387 -4.31 -8.40 -13.77
CA ASP A 387 -3.64 -9.55 -14.35
C ASP A 387 -3.17 -9.25 -15.78
N SER A 388 -4.00 -8.57 -16.58
CA SER A 388 -3.63 -8.15 -17.92
C SER A 388 -2.71 -6.92 -17.93
N ILE A 389 -2.92 -5.98 -17.00
CA ILE A 389 -2.10 -4.76 -16.91
C ILE A 389 -0.66 -5.10 -16.52
N ARG A 390 -0.42 -5.99 -15.55
CA ARG A 390 0.94 -6.30 -15.07
C ARG A 390 1.86 -6.93 -16.12
N GLU A 391 1.30 -7.55 -17.17
CA GLU A 391 2.05 -8.09 -18.31
C GLU A 391 2.61 -6.98 -19.22
N ILE A 392 2.02 -5.79 -19.16
CA ILE A 392 2.38 -4.62 -19.97
C ILE A 392 3.14 -3.60 -19.14
N TYR A 393 2.71 -3.42 -17.89
CA TYR A 393 3.23 -2.43 -16.97
C TYR A 393 3.49 -3.05 -15.59
N PRO A 394 4.71 -3.53 -15.34
CA PRO A 394 5.03 -4.30 -14.13
C PRO A 394 5.14 -3.43 -12.86
N HIS A 395 5.03 -2.11 -12.94
CA HIS A 395 4.95 -1.23 -11.76
C HIS A 395 3.51 -0.76 -11.47
N PHE A 396 2.50 -1.37 -12.10
CA PHE A 396 1.11 -1.11 -11.77
C PHE A 396 0.73 -1.82 -10.46
N PHE A 397 0.62 -1.05 -9.38
CA PHE A 397 0.30 -1.58 -8.06
C PHE A 397 -1.00 -1.05 -7.47
N THR A 398 -1.83 -0.32 -8.22
CA THR A 398 -3.09 0.20 -7.66
C THR A 398 -4.26 -0.70 -8.01
N GLY A 399 -5.01 -1.17 -7.01
CA GLY A 399 -6.19 -2.00 -7.26
C GLY A 399 -7.31 -1.78 -6.26
N ALA A 400 -8.53 -2.04 -6.72
CA ALA A 400 -9.69 -2.22 -5.86
C ALA A 400 -10.14 -3.67 -5.91
N ILE A 401 -10.55 -4.21 -4.77
CA ILE A 401 -11.04 -5.58 -4.62
C ILE A 401 -12.44 -5.52 -4.04
N CYS A 402 -13.38 -6.26 -4.60
CA CYS A 402 -14.72 -6.37 -4.03
C CYS A 402 -15.15 -7.82 -3.83
N GLY A 403 -16.05 -8.03 -2.86
CA GLY A 403 -16.74 -9.30 -2.65
C GLY A 403 -18.13 -9.06 -2.10
N GLN A 404 -19.10 -9.85 -2.57
CA GLN A 404 -20.48 -9.74 -2.14
C GLN A 404 -20.74 -10.69 -0.97
N ASN A 405 -21.40 -10.18 0.07
CA ASN A 405 -21.98 -11.02 1.10
C ASN A 405 -23.25 -11.67 0.54
N ARG A 406 -23.30 -13.00 0.52
CA ARG A 406 -24.53 -13.72 0.20
C ARG A 406 -24.89 -14.55 1.41
N ALA A 407 -26.10 -14.34 1.92
CA ALA A 407 -26.63 -15.20 2.96
C ALA A 407 -26.62 -16.64 2.43
N THR A 408 -25.72 -17.48 2.98
CA THR A 408 -25.87 -18.91 2.77
C THR A 408 -27.12 -19.32 3.52
N THR A 409 -27.93 -20.22 2.94
CA THR A 409 -29.19 -20.72 3.53
C THR A 409 -29.02 -21.38 4.91
N ASN A 410 -27.80 -21.43 5.47
CA ASN A 410 -27.48 -21.99 6.77
C ASN A 410 -27.25 -20.95 7.89
N ASP A 411 -27.20 -19.65 7.60
CA ASP A 411 -27.00 -18.60 8.63
C ASP A 411 -28.29 -18.16 9.34
N VAL A 412 -29.40 -18.87 9.12
CA VAL A 412 -30.65 -18.72 9.86
C VAL A 412 -30.86 -19.95 10.73
N ARG A 413 -30.08 -20.09 11.81
CA ARG A 413 -30.45 -20.93 12.97
C ARG A 413 -29.94 -20.37 14.28
#